data_AF-A0A2T4BS39-F1
#
_entry.id   AF-A0A2T4BS39-F1
#
_cell.length_a   1.000
_cell.length_b   1.000
_cell.length_c   1.000
_cell.angle_alpha   90.00
_cell.angle_beta   90.00
_cell.angle_gamma   90.00
#
_symmetry.space_group_name_H-M   'P 1'
#
loop_
_entity.id
_entity.type
_entity.pdbx_description
1 polymer ?
#
loop_
_entity_poly.entity_id
_entity_poly.type
_entity_poly.pdbx_seq_one_letter_code
_entity_poly.pdbx_strand_id
1 'polypeptide(L)'
;MHPPSQPEQEAIVLLPTATVPSYFQTVVGKRSPVSDDIEEFRGLPYAHVPGRWEHSRLRDTAMTNECFDWLCRPRCPTPGQPDSSFFQSYLPFPNDREDEFECLNLLVVRPSKAALAKHGLHPKKSKLPVLVWIHGGGFADGAATSPVYEAFIMVAINYRLNIFGFGASSDMLAAQSSQATIKGVNFGLRDQKLALIWIQRNIAAFGGDADKVTIMGHSAAAISCHIHLLEAELDTKKPLFRKAFMLSGAWGGLDFRSLEKADERWADLCRLWAVRDESPIDRLNLLKRIPAKDLVRSVSDDLHWRFFVMVIDELTIRKSNLNCEVSFHFGHDEMDNQVKGPSDEPIQVVFGTASHEFSGFVRMANWDYDKFRSLLVTCFPLEAAAENVLRAYNILPTTSADELFEGFVQYISDATMCLRVHRAGSFLKAHREQQALLYGKDQKRVGVQYCHFEFGNPFLGPSDGIAHHGVELIYLFGTFREALEKADQGVLEGYIDPSQEAADVAPPPQASPSARGMKYSKSNIDLSNELQDKLIQFIVEDNEETAERANADEITTFCPDRSTRVENWTSTEKWRAREKRYEILEEDMGSMLAATRKLVGSVLDMTLE
;
A
#
# COMPACT_ATOMS: atom_id res chain seq x y z
N MET A 1 -33.45 -31.91 -23.21
CA MET A 1 -32.77 -30.97 -24.11
C MET A 1 -32.80 -29.61 -23.44
N HIS A 2 -31.69 -29.21 -22.83
CA HIS A 2 -31.53 -27.83 -22.39
C HIS A 2 -31.54 -26.93 -23.64
N PRO A 3 -32.14 -25.73 -23.57
CA PRO A 3 -32.02 -24.78 -24.66
C PRO A 3 -30.53 -24.47 -24.90
N PRO A 4 -30.12 -24.24 -26.15
CA PRO A 4 -28.74 -23.90 -26.45
C PRO A 4 -28.36 -22.64 -25.66
N SER A 5 -27.24 -22.71 -24.94
CA SER A 5 -26.63 -21.54 -24.29
C SER A 5 -26.55 -20.40 -25.29
N GLN A 6 -27.09 -19.23 -24.94
CA GLN A 6 -26.82 -18.02 -25.70
C GLN A 6 -25.30 -17.89 -25.82
N PRO A 7 -24.74 -17.55 -26.98
CA PRO A 7 -23.30 -17.34 -27.11
C PRO A 7 -22.88 -16.31 -26.06
N GLU A 8 -21.86 -16.64 -25.26
CA GLU A 8 -21.27 -15.74 -24.27
C GLU A 8 -21.00 -14.40 -24.93
N GLN A 9 -21.76 -13.37 -24.55
CA GLN A 9 -21.57 -12.05 -25.13
C GLN A 9 -20.31 -11.47 -24.50
N GLU A 10 -19.17 -11.66 -25.17
CA GLU A 10 -17.85 -11.19 -24.74
C GLU A 10 -17.90 -9.71 -24.35
N ALA A 11 -17.24 -9.37 -23.25
CA ALA A 11 -17.21 -8.00 -22.75
C ALA A 11 -16.25 -7.19 -23.63
N ILE A 12 -16.75 -6.50 -24.64
CA ILE A 12 -15.91 -5.74 -25.59
C ILE A 12 -15.87 -4.25 -25.22
N VAL A 13 -14.67 -3.68 -25.21
CA VAL A 13 -14.37 -2.24 -25.08
C VAL A 13 -13.55 -1.78 -26.27
N LEU A 14 -13.89 -0.63 -26.86
CA LEU A 14 -13.09 0.02 -27.89
C LEU A 14 -12.26 1.12 -27.24
N LEU A 15 -10.94 0.95 -27.23
CA LEU A 15 -10.00 1.84 -26.58
C LEU A 15 -9.29 2.73 -27.63
N PRO A 16 -9.42 4.06 -27.58
CA PRO A 16 -8.68 4.93 -28.50
C PRO A 16 -7.17 4.90 -28.21
N THR A 17 -6.35 4.90 -29.26
CA THR A 17 -4.89 5.06 -29.17
C THR A 17 -4.52 6.53 -28.99
N ALA A 18 -3.35 6.78 -28.41
CA ALA A 18 -2.78 8.12 -28.34
C ALA A 18 -1.96 8.50 -29.60
N THR A 19 -2.03 7.70 -30.66
CA THR A 19 -1.36 7.98 -31.94
C THR A 19 -2.02 9.13 -32.69
N VAL A 20 -1.30 9.73 -33.64
CA VAL A 20 -1.84 10.74 -34.57
C VAL A 20 -1.72 10.20 -36.01
N PRO A 21 -2.84 9.85 -36.68
CA PRO A 21 -4.22 9.89 -36.19
C PRO A 21 -4.51 8.79 -35.14
N SER A 22 -5.55 8.99 -34.34
CA SER A 22 -5.99 8.02 -33.32
C SER A 22 -6.80 6.89 -33.98
N TYR A 23 -6.63 5.67 -33.49
CA TYR A 23 -7.33 4.46 -33.92
C TYR A 23 -7.93 3.75 -32.71
N PHE A 24 -9.00 2.98 -32.90
CA PHE A 24 -9.58 2.17 -31.82
C PHE A 24 -8.96 0.79 -31.78
N GLN A 25 -8.54 0.36 -30.60
CA GLN A 25 -8.13 -1.01 -30.29
C GLN A 25 -9.28 -1.75 -29.62
N THR A 26 -9.50 -3.01 -30.03
CA THR A 26 -10.51 -3.87 -29.40
C THR A 26 -9.92 -4.54 -28.17
N VAL A 27 -10.53 -4.27 -27.02
CA VAL A 27 -10.22 -4.90 -25.73
C VAL A 27 -11.33 -5.89 -25.42
N VAL A 28 -10.96 -7.17 -25.31
CA VAL A 28 -11.87 -8.26 -24.94
C VAL A 28 -11.66 -8.61 -23.47
N GLY A 29 -12.71 -8.45 -22.68
CA GLY A 29 -12.78 -8.88 -21.29
C GLY A 29 -13.65 -10.12 -21.13
N LYS A 30 -13.74 -10.62 -19.90
CA LYS A 30 -14.54 -11.79 -19.53
C LYS A 30 -15.49 -11.49 -18.39
N ARG A 31 -16.45 -12.39 -18.15
CA ARG A 31 -17.22 -12.40 -16.90
C ARG A 31 -16.31 -12.78 -15.74
N SER A 32 -16.54 -12.18 -14.58
CA SER A 32 -15.86 -12.60 -13.35
C SER A 32 -16.35 -14.00 -12.95
N PRO A 33 -15.47 -14.90 -12.47
CA PRO A 33 -15.90 -16.17 -11.91
C PRO A 33 -16.74 -16.02 -10.63
N VAL A 34 -16.69 -14.83 -9.98
CA VAL A 34 -17.44 -14.54 -8.75
C VAL A 34 -18.90 -14.20 -9.05
N SER A 35 -19.18 -13.50 -10.14
CA SER A 35 -20.53 -13.06 -10.48
C SER A 35 -20.66 -12.66 -11.95
N ASP A 36 -21.78 -13.05 -12.58
CA ASP A 36 -22.15 -12.62 -13.94
C ASP A 36 -22.42 -11.11 -14.05
N ASP A 37 -22.65 -10.46 -12.92
CA ASP A 37 -22.84 -9.01 -12.85
C ASP A 37 -21.52 -8.22 -12.90
N ILE A 38 -20.37 -8.90 -13.01
CA ILE A 38 -19.04 -8.31 -13.05
C ILE A 38 -18.31 -8.68 -14.36
N GLU A 39 -17.62 -7.71 -14.95
CA GLU A 39 -16.71 -7.86 -16.09
C GLU A 39 -15.29 -7.53 -15.67
N GLU A 40 -14.33 -8.31 -16.18
CA GLU A 40 -12.91 -8.17 -15.90
C GLU A 40 -12.10 -8.02 -17.20
N PHE A 41 -11.21 -7.03 -17.23
CA PHE A 41 -10.26 -6.76 -18.29
C PHE A 41 -8.85 -6.85 -17.70
N ARG A 42 -8.17 -7.97 -17.92
CA ARG A 42 -6.90 -8.30 -17.27
C ARG A 42 -5.71 -7.85 -18.13
N GLY A 43 -4.55 -7.60 -17.51
CA GLY A 43 -3.29 -7.46 -18.22
C GLY A 43 -3.15 -6.30 -19.22
N LEU A 44 -3.89 -5.19 -19.04
CA LEU A 44 -3.84 -4.01 -19.91
C LEU A 44 -2.50 -3.25 -19.73
N PRO A 45 -1.56 -3.21 -20.70
CA PRO A 45 -0.30 -2.51 -20.56
C PRO A 45 -0.57 -1.01 -20.57
N TYR A 46 -0.10 -0.34 -19.53
CA TYR A 46 -0.17 1.11 -19.45
C TYR A 46 1.15 1.77 -19.83
N ALA A 47 2.27 1.04 -19.71
CA ALA A 47 3.61 1.51 -20.02
C ALA A 47 4.48 0.39 -20.59
N HIS A 48 5.65 0.75 -21.12
CA HIS A 48 6.72 -0.19 -21.45
C HIS A 48 8.00 0.18 -20.72
N VAL A 49 8.83 -0.82 -20.43
CA VAL A 49 10.16 -0.65 -19.82
C VAL A 49 11.20 -0.78 -20.93
N PRO A 50 11.87 0.31 -21.37
CA PRO A 50 12.81 0.26 -22.50
C PRO A 50 14.04 -0.61 -22.22
N GLY A 51 14.44 -0.68 -20.95
CA GLY A 51 15.58 -1.44 -20.48
C GLY A 51 15.60 -1.53 -18.96
N ARG A 52 16.37 -2.48 -18.41
CA ARG A 52 16.50 -2.67 -16.96
C ARG A 52 17.08 -1.41 -16.34
N TRP A 53 16.50 -0.94 -15.24
CA TRP A 53 16.85 0.32 -14.54
C TRP A 53 16.77 1.58 -15.43
N GLU A 54 15.83 1.59 -16.36
CA GLU A 54 15.45 2.79 -17.11
C GLU A 54 14.03 3.22 -16.76
N HIS A 55 13.76 4.52 -16.86
CA HIS A 55 12.40 5.02 -16.66
C HIS A 55 11.46 4.43 -17.71
N SER A 56 10.32 3.93 -17.22
CA SER A 56 9.23 3.49 -18.08
C SER A 56 8.67 4.65 -18.88
N ARG A 57 8.02 4.33 -19.99
CA ARG A 57 7.37 5.29 -20.88
C ARG A 57 5.94 4.89 -21.09
N LEU A 58 5.03 5.85 -21.11
CA LEU A 58 3.63 5.57 -21.35
C LEU A 58 3.47 4.85 -22.68
N ARG A 59 2.55 3.90 -22.72
CA ARG A 59 2.19 3.23 -23.96
C ARG A 59 1.22 4.11 -24.74
N ASP A 60 1.71 4.73 -25.80
CA ASP A 60 0.95 5.62 -26.69
C ASP A 60 0.62 5.00 -28.06
N THR A 61 1.27 3.89 -28.42
CA THR A 61 1.11 3.18 -29.68
C THR A 61 0.15 2.00 -29.59
N ALA A 62 -0.54 1.72 -30.71
CA ALA A 62 -1.42 0.56 -30.87
C ALA A 62 -0.62 -0.75 -30.77
N MET A 63 -1.20 -1.78 -30.15
CA MET A 63 -0.63 -3.12 -30.22
C MET A 63 -0.72 -3.66 -31.66
N THR A 64 0.25 -4.45 -32.11
CA THR A 64 0.34 -4.96 -33.49
C THR A 64 -0.74 -5.97 -33.87
N ASN A 65 -1.53 -6.47 -32.91
CA ASN A 65 -2.64 -7.40 -33.14
C ASN A 65 -3.98 -6.69 -32.91
N GLU A 66 -4.92 -6.86 -33.84
CA GLU A 66 -6.25 -6.23 -33.83
C GLU A 66 -7.19 -6.74 -32.73
N CYS A 67 -6.93 -7.95 -32.21
CA CYS A 67 -7.63 -8.58 -31.10
C CYS A 67 -6.59 -9.32 -30.23
N PHE A 68 -6.44 -8.91 -28.98
CA PHE A 68 -5.48 -9.52 -28.05
C PHE A 68 -6.24 -10.19 -26.92
N ASP A 69 -5.90 -11.44 -26.62
CA ASP A 69 -6.47 -12.16 -25.49
C ASP A 69 -5.77 -11.68 -24.21
N TRP A 70 -6.51 -10.91 -23.41
CA TRP A 70 -6.05 -10.16 -22.24
C TRP A 70 -5.84 -11.03 -20.98
N LEU A 71 -5.86 -12.36 -21.12
CA LEU A 71 -6.08 -13.24 -19.97
C LEU A 71 -4.95 -13.33 -18.94
N CYS A 72 -3.67 -13.17 -19.30
CA CYS A 72 -2.56 -13.16 -18.32
C CYS A 72 -1.33 -12.43 -18.87
N ARG A 73 -1.19 -11.13 -18.61
CA ARG A 73 0.13 -10.47 -18.68
C ARG A 73 0.91 -10.74 -17.39
N PRO A 74 2.24 -10.79 -17.47
CA PRO A 74 3.05 -11.19 -16.34
C PRO A 74 2.96 -10.20 -15.19
N ARG A 75 3.09 -10.69 -13.95
CA ARG A 75 3.39 -9.83 -12.79
C ARG A 75 4.87 -9.45 -12.79
N CYS A 76 5.24 -8.45 -12.00
CA CYS A 76 6.64 -8.10 -11.87
C CYS A 76 7.40 -9.21 -11.11
N PRO A 77 8.70 -9.40 -11.34
CA PRO A 77 9.45 -10.45 -10.66
C PRO A 77 9.51 -10.22 -9.16
N THR A 78 9.19 -11.25 -8.37
CA THR A 78 9.21 -11.20 -6.90
C THR A 78 9.90 -12.45 -6.33
N PRO A 79 10.38 -12.43 -5.08
CA PRO A 79 11.04 -13.60 -4.48
C PRO A 79 10.12 -14.81 -4.29
N GLY A 80 8.82 -14.66 -4.56
CA GLY A 80 7.91 -15.76 -4.83
C GLY A 80 7.56 -16.57 -3.60
N GLN A 81 6.67 -16.04 -2.75
CA GLN A 81 5.82 -16.85 -1.86
C GLN A 81 4.47 -16.15 -1.69
N PRO A 82 3.37 -16.64 -2.29
CA PRO A 82 2.04 -16.15 -1.96
C PRO A 82 1.67 -16.61 -0.54
N ASP A 83 1.96 -15.78 0.45
CA ASP A 83 1.80 -16.15 1.84
C ASP A 83 0.36 -15.93 2.35
N SER A 84 -0.39 -17.02 2.47
CA SER A 84 -1.70 -17.03 3.15
C SER A 84 -1.59 -17.10 4.68
N SER A 85 -0.41 -17.40 5.23
CA SER A 85 -0.19 -17.53 6.68
C SER A 85 -0.35 -16.19 7.40
N PHE A 86 -0.11 -15.08 6.70
CA PHE A 86 -0.27 -13.74 7.25
C PHE A 86 -1.72 -13.43 7.64
N PHE A 87 -2.68 -13.77 6.79
CA PHE A 87 -4.12 -13.61 7.08
C PHE A 87 -4.71 -14.81 7.81
N GLN A 88 -3.98 -15.92 7.92
CA GLN A 88 -4.43 -17.15 8.56
C GLN A 88 -5.64 -17.78 7.88
N SER A 89 -5.83 -17.48 6.59
CA SER A 89 -6.88 -18.04 5.73
C SER A 89 -6.37 -18.22 4.32
N TYR A 90 -6.79 -19.30 3.66
CA TYR A 90 -6.29 -19.70 2.36
C TYR A 90 -7.06 -19.04 1.23
N LEU A 91 -6.35 -18.37 0.33
CA LEU A 91 -6.87 -17.92 -0.95
C LEU A 91 -6.05 -18.53 -2.08
N PRO A 92 -6.69 -18.99 -3.17
CA PRO A 92 -5.95 -19.44 -4.34
C PRO A 92 -5.27 -18.24 -4.98
N PHE A 93 -3.94 -18.22 -4.95
CA PHE A 93 -3.16 -17.24 -5.69
C PHE A 93 -2.92 -17.73 -7.12
N PRO A 94 -3.10 -16.86 -8.12
CA PRO A 94 -2.83 -17.23 -9.50
C PRO A 94 -1.33 -17.49 -9.71
N ASN A 95 -1.00 -18.56 -10.43
CA ASN A 95 0.38 -18.85 -10.85
C ASN A 95 0.75 -17.99 -12.06
N ASP A 96 0.84 -16.68 -11.84
CA ASP A 96 1.13 -15.72 -12.90
C ASP A 96 2.61 -15.82 -13.32
N ARG A 97 2.84 -15.77 -14.64
CA ARG A 97 4.16 -15.60 -15.25
C ARG A 97 4.80 -14.30 -14.72
N GLU A 98 6.12 -14.28 -14.57
CA GLU A 98 6.87 -13.08 -14.20
C GLU A 98 7.71 -12.56 -15.37
N ASP A 99 7.81 -11.24 -15.52
CA ASP A 99 8.60 -10.58 -16.56
C ASP A 99 8.96 -9.15 -16.13
N GLU A 100 10.22 -8.73 -16.21
CA GLU A 100 10.63 -7.38 -15.78
C GLU A 100 10.29 -6.26 -16.77
N PHE A 101 9.97 -6.61 -18.03
CA PHE A 101 9.74 -5.64 -19.11
C PHE A 101 8.26 -5.49 -19.48
N GLU A 102 7.50 -6.59 -19.39
CA GLU A 102 6.08 -6.65 -19.76
C GLU A 102 5.12 -6.61 -18.56
N CYS A 103 5.64 -6.43 -17.33
CA CYS A 103 4.81 -6.42 -16.13
C CYS A 103 4.04 -5.12 -15.84
N LEU A 104 4.29 -4.04 -16.60
CA LEU A 104 3.59 -2.76 -16.39
C LEU A 104 2.19 -2.79 -17.02
N ASN A 105 1.30 -3.50 -16.34
CA ASN A 105 -0.08 -3.72 -16.73
C ASN A 105 -1.07 -3.51 -15.59
N LEU A 106 -2.36 -3.42 -15.92
CA LEU A 106 -3.44 -3.22 -14.97
C LEU A 106 -4.64 -4.15 -15.24
N LEU A 107 -5.42 -4.38 -14.19
CA LEU A 107 -6.71 -5.03 -14.21
C LEU A 107 -7.80 -3.96 -14.06
N VAL A 108 -8.82 -3.99 -14.92
CA VAL A 108 -10.06 -3.21 -14.74
C VAL A 108 -11.20 -4.17 -14.43
N VAL A 109 -11.84 -3.99 -13.29
CA VAL A 109 -13.09 -4.66 -12.90
C VAL A 109 -14.22 -3.65 -13.00
N ARG A 110 -15.36 -4.02 -13.58
CA ARG A 110 -16.54 -3.14 -13.66
C ARG A 110 -17.86 -3.92 -13.56
N PRO A 111 -18.97 -3.25 -13.20
CA PRO A 111 -20.30 -3.83 -13.36
C PRO A 111 -20.62 -4.13 -14.83
N SER A 112 -21.32 -5.24 -15.07
CA SER A 112 -21.78 -5.61 -16.39
C SER A 112 -22.82 -4.64 -16.94
N LYS A 113 -22.97 -4.60 -18.27
CA LYS A 113 -24.06 -3.83 -18.90
C LYS A 113 -25.44 -4.25 -18.39
N ALA A 114 -25.62 -5.54 -18.10
CA ALA A 114 -26.86 -6.08 -17.56
C ALA A 114 -27.07 -5.62 -16.11
N ALA A 115 -26.04 -5.66 -15.27
CA ALA A 115 -26.07 -5.15 -13.89
C ALA A 115 -26.45 -3.66 -13.86
N LEU A 116 -25.79 -2.84 -14.69
CA LEU A 116 -26.13 -1.42 -14.79
C LEU A 116 -27.60 -1.21 -15.19
N ALA A 117 -28.10 -1.97 -16.17
CA ALA A 117 -29.48 -1.88 -16.61
C ALA A 117 -30.48 -2.28 -15.50
N LYS A 118 -30.18 -3.33 -14.70
CA LYS A 118 -30.99 -3.72 -13.53
C LYS A 118 -31.14 -2.59 -12.51
N HIS A 119 -30.12 -1.72 -12.41
CA HIS A 119 -30.12 -0.56 -11.52
C HIS A 119 -30.51 0.76 -12.20
N GLY A 120 -31.10 0.71 -13.41
CA GLY A 120 -31.56 1.91 -14.13
C GLY A 120 -30.43 2.80 -14.67
N LEU A 121 -29.20 2.30 -14.68
CA LEU A 121 -28.02 3.00 -15.21
C LEU A 121 -27.80 2.64 -16.68
N HIS A 122 -27.44 3.63 -17.49
CA HIS A 122 -27.23 3.45 -18.91
C HIS A 122 -25.74 3.26 -19.21
N PRO A 123 -25.29 2.10 -19.74
CA PRO A 123 -23.85 1.76 -19.84
C PRO A 123 -22.96 2.73 -20.62
N LYS A 124 -23.53 3.54 -21.53
CA LYS A 124 -22.78 4.56 -22.30
C LYS A 124 -22.89 5.99 -21.75
N LYS A 125 -23.76 6.23 -20.76
CA LYS A 125 -24.02 7.59 -20.23
C LYS A 125 -23.64 7.72 -18.77
N SER A 126 -23.78 6.65 -18.01
CA SER A 126 -23.33 6.59 -16.62
C SER A 126 -21.81 6.58 -16.58
N LYS A 127 -21.22 7.57 -15.92
CA LYS A 127 -19.80 7.59 -15.58
C LYS A 127 -19.66 7.21 -14.11
N LEU A 128 -18.98 6.11 -13.84
CA LEU A 128 -18.86 5.55 -12.49
C LEU A 128 -17.60 6.06 -11.78
N PRO A 129 -17.64 6.28 -10.46
CA PRO A 129 -16.44 6.49 -9.67
C PRO A 129 -15.42 5.35 -9.86
N VAL A 130 -14.14 5.70 -9.79
CA VAL A 130 -13.03 4.78 -10.07
C VAL A 130 -12.18 4.66 -8.81
N LEU A 131 -12.05 3.45 -8.28
CA LEU A 131 -11.05 3.11 -7.26
C LEU A 131 -9.79 2.58 -7.95
N VAL A 132 -8.64 3.17 -7.65
CA VAL A 132 -7.33 2.68 -8.10
C VAL A 132 -6.64 2.04 -6.91
N TRP A 133 -6.51 0.71 -6.95
CA TRP A 133 -5.81 -0.06 -5.95
C TRP A 133 -4.33 -0.18 -6.29
N ILE A 134 -3.49 0.32 -5.40
CA ILE A 134 -2.04 0.10 -5.40
C ILE A 134 -1.78 -0.99 -4.37
N HIS A 135 -1.12 -2.09 -4.76
CA HIS A 135 -0.84 -3.19 -3.83
C HIS A 135 0.39 -2.90 -2.95
N GLY A 136 0.32 -3.32 -1.68
CA GLY A 136 1.44 -3.28 -0.74
C GLY A 136 2.50 -4.36 -1.02
N GLY A 137 3.25 -4.75 0.02
CA GLY A 137 4.31 -5.77 -0.06
C GLY A 137 5.74 -5.23 0.14
N GLY A 138 5.90 -4.13 0.89
CA GLY A 138 7.22 -3.59 1.26
C GLY A 138 8.08 -3.15 0.06
N PHE A 139 7.44 -2.84 -1.07
CA PHE A 139 8.08 -2.60 -2.37
C PHE A 139 8.92 -3.77 -2.91
N ALA A 140 8.84 -4.95 -2.28
CA ALA A 140 9.58 -6.15 -2.61
C ALA A 140 8.71 -7.21 -3.31
N ASP A 141 7.41 -7.24 -2.97
CA ASP A 141 6.44 -8.22 -3.47
C ASP A 141 5.05 -7.58 -3.72
N GLY A 142 4.11 -8.35 -4.26
CA GLY A 142 2.72 -7.99 -4.54
C GLY A 142 2.36 -8.00 -6.03
N ALA A 143 1.05 -8.03 -6.32
CA ALA A 143 0.53 -8.03 -7.68
C ALA A 143 -0.89 -7.42 -7.75
N ALA A 144 -1.25 -6.91 -8.93
CA ALA A 144 -2.61 -6.46 -9.27
C ALA A 144 -3.64 -7.60 -9.24
N THR A 145 -3.20 -8.84 -9.38
CA THR A 145 -4.03 -10.05 -9.35
C THR A 145 -4.29 -10.58 -7.94
N SER A 146 -3.68 -9.97 -6.91
CA SER A 146 -4.02 -10.27 -5.52
C SER A 146 -5.52 -10.05 -5.27
N PRO A 147 -6.19 -10.96 -4.56
CA PRO A 147 -7.65 -11.04 -4.58
C PRO A 147 -8.29 -9.89 -3.77
N VAL A 148 -8.96 -8.99 -4.50
CA VAL A 148 -9.58 -7.75 -4.01
C VAL A 148 -10.74 -7.43 -4.99
N TYR A 149 -12.02 -7.48 -4.57
CA TYR A 149 -13.16 -7.33 -5.50
C TYR A 149 -14.37 -6.60 -4.91
N GLU A 150 -14.88 -5.54 -5.55
CA GLU A 150 -16.07 -4.79 -5.08
C GLU A 150 -16.89 -4.12 -6.22
N ALA A 151 -18.08 -3.59 -5.88
CA ALA A 151 -19.10 -3.06 -6.80
C ALA A 151 -18.93 -1.60 -7.28
N PHE A 152 -17.74 -1.25 -7.78
CA PHE A 152 -17.43 -0.01 -8.50
C PHE A 152 -16.38 -0.31 -9.58
N ILE A 153 -15.95 0.68 -10.38
CA ILE A 153 -14.81 0.42 -11.28
C ILE A 153 -13.55 0.37 -10.43
N MET A 154 -12.99 -0.82 -10.32
CA MET A 154 -11.73 -1.03 -9.62
C MET A 154 -10.62 -1.24 -10.64
N VAL A 155 -9.54 -0.46 -10.51
CA VAL A 155 -8.33 -0.58 -11.30
C VAL A 155 -7.19 -1.01 -10.39
N ALA A 156 -6.69 -2.23 -10.55
CA ALA A 156 -5.50 -2.69 -9.84
C ALA A 156 -4.29 -2.59 -10.76
N ILE A 157 -3.18 -2.02 -10.28
CA ILE A 157 -1.98 -1.77 -11.10
C ILE A 157 -0.81 -2.64 -10.63
N ASN A 158 -0.05 -3.18 -11.58
CA ASN A 158 1.29 -3.71 -11.32
C ASN A 158 2.30 -2.58 -11.52
N TYR A 159 3.32 -2.49 -10.67
CA TYR A 159 4.45 -1.58 -10.81
C TYR A 159 5.75 -2.33 -10.49
N ARG A 160 6.90 -1.90 -11.02
CA ARG A 160 8.16 -2.62 -10.73
C ARG A 160 8.44 -2.61 -9.23
N LEU A 161 8.82 -3.77 -8.72
CA LEU A 161 9.17 -4.04 -7.33
C LEU A 161 10.67 -4.35 -7.22
N ASN A 162 11.12 -4.59 -6.01
CA ASN A 162 12.46 -5.03 -5.62
C ASN A 162 13.60 -4.18 -6.25
N ILE A 163 14.76 -4.78 -6.52
CA ILE A 163 15.85 -4.18 -7.27
C ILE A 163 15.44 -3.60 -8.64
N PHE A 164 14.37 -4.07 -9.28
CA PHE A 164 13.93 -3.54 -10.59
C PHE A 164 13.23 -2.18 -10.50
N GLY A 165 12.42 -1.97 -9.45
CA GLY A 165 11.66 -0.74 -9.23
C GLY A 165 12.30 0.22 -8.24
N PHE A 166 13.07 -0.31 -7.28
CA PHE A 166 13.58 0.40 -6.10
C PHE A 166 15.03 0.03 -5.79
N GLY A 167 15.72 -0.63 -6.72
CA GLY A 167 17.18 -0.67 -6.72
C GLY A 167 17.73 0.70 -7.08
N ALA A 168 18.80 1.12 -6.41
CA ALA A 168 19.35 2.45 -6.55
C ALA A 168 20.87 2.42 -6.39
N SER A 169 21.56 3.18 -7.24
CA SER A 169 22.98 3.45 -7.12
C SER A 169 23.37 4.67 -7.96
N SER A 170 24.52 5.25 -7.62
CA SER A 170 25.19 6.26 -8.43
C SER A 170 25.56 5.72 -9.82
N ASP A 171 25.79 4.41 -9.97
CA ASP A 171 26.01 3.77 -11.28
C ASP A 171 24.79 3.89 -12.20
N MET A 172 23.59 3.69 -11.65
CA MET A 172 22.34 3.87 -12.39
C MET A 172 22.17 5.33 -12.82
N LEU A 173 22.42 6.29 -11.92
CA LEU A 173 22.32 7.72 -12.23
C LEU A 173 23.34 8.14 -13.31
N ALA A 174 24.58 7.65 -13.22
CA ALA A 174 25.64 7.95 -14.19
C ALA A 174 25.34 7.42 -15.60
N ALA A 175 24.59 6.31 -15.70
CA ALA A 175 24.21 5.72 -16.98
C ALA A 175 23.01 6.42 -17.65
N GLN A 176 22.32 7.34 -16.96
CA GLN A 176 21.17 8.04 -17.54
C GLN A 176 21.62 9.11 -18.54
N SER A 177 21.02 9.09 -19.73
CA SER A 177 21.31 10.05 -20.79
C SER A 177 21.13 11.49 -20.30
N SER A 178 22.05 12.38 -20.70
CA SER A 178 21.91 13.82 -20.46
C SER A 178 20.63 14.39 -21.09
N GLN A 179 20.11 13.75 -22.13
CA GLN A 179 18.88 14.12 -22.86
C GLN A 179 17.61 13.46 -22.30
N ALA A 180 17.71 12.63 -21.26
CA ALA A 180 16.53 12.02 -20.65
C ALA A 180 15.61 13.10 -20.06
N THR A 181 14.32 13.01 -20.37
CA THR A 181 13.29 13.95 -19.86
C THR A 181 13.06 13.78 -18.36
N ILE A 182 13.30 12.57 -17.83
CA ILE A 182 13.18 12.24 -16.42
C ILE A 182 14.43 11.46 -16.00
N LYS A 183 14.92 11.75 -14.79
CA LYS A 183 16.08 11.13 -14.17
C LYS A 183 15.77 10.76 -12.72
N GLY A 184 16.57 9.86 -12.16
CA GLY A 184 16.42 9.36 -10.78
C GLY A 184 16.30 7.83 -10.72
N VAL A 185 16.17 7.30 -9.51
CA VAL A 185 16.24 5.83 -9.26
C VAL A 185 14.97 5.23 -8.69
N ASN A 186 13.96 6.04 -8.35
CA ASN A 186 12.68 5.56 -7.83
C ASN A 186 11.72 5.14 -8.97
N PHE A 187 12.13 4.15 -9.77
CA PHE A 187 11.44 3.71 -10.98
C PHE A 187 10.01 3.24 -10.72
N GLY A 188 9.76 2.50 -9.63
CA GLY A 188 8.44 1.99 -9.27
C GLY A 188 7.41 3.09 -9.01
N LEU A 189 7.83 4.23 -8.43
CA LEU A 189 6.94 5.39 -8.24
C LEU A 189 6.56 6.04 -9.57
N ARG A 190 7.51 6.12 -10.51
CA ARG A 190 7.23 6.58 -11.87
C ARG A 190 6.26 5.64 -12.59
N ASP A 191 6.41 4.32 -12.42
CA ASP A 191 5.49 3.34 -12.99
C ASP A 191 4.06 3.55 -12.48
N GLN A 192 3.87 3.80 -11.18
CA GLN A 192 2.56 4.11 -10.61
C GLN A 192 1.99 5.43 -11.17
N LYS A 193 2.82 6.48 -11.30
CA LYS A 193 2.43 7.76 -11.90
C LYS A 193 1.95 7.58 -13.34
N LEU A 194 2.64 6.77 -14.15
CA LEU A 194 2.24 6.46 -15.52
C LEU A 194 0.92 5.68 -15.58
N ALA A 195 0.66 4.78 -14.62
CA ALA A 195 -0.62 4.10 -14.53
C ALA A 195 -1.76 5.09 -14.23
N LEU A 196 -1.56 6.05 -13.32
CA LEU A 196 -2.54 7.12 -13.07
C LEU A 196 -2.78 7.99 -14.30
N ILE A 197 -1.74 8.34 -15.05
CA ILE A 197 -1.86 9.07 -16.33
C ILE A 197 -2.65 8.24 -17.35
N TRP A 198 -2.39 6.94 -17.45
CA TRP A 198 -3.15 6.05 -18.32
C TRP A 198 -4.61 6.01 -17.93
N ILE A 199 -4.93 5.89 -16.64
CA ILE A 199 -6.31 5.86 -16.12
C ILE A 199 -7.05 7.14 -16.51
N GLN A 200 -6.43 8.30 -16.29
CA GLN A 200 -6.98 9.60 -16.70
C GLN A 200 -7.34 9.66 -18.19
N ARG A 201 -6.53 9.04 -19.06
CA ARG A 201 -6.74 9.03 -20.52
C ARG A 201 -7.79 8.03 -20.98
N ASN A 202 -7.92 6.90 -20.28
CA ASN A 202 -8.52 5.70 -20.85
C ASN A 202 -9.75 5.19 -20.10
N ILE A 203 -9.92 5.51 -18.81
CA ILE A 203 -10.93 4.85 -17.98
C ILE A 203 -12.37 5.14 -18.41
N ALA A 204 -12.59 6.25 -19.12
CA ALA A 204 -13.87 6.58 -19.74
C ALA A 204 -14.36 5.50 -20.73
N ALA A 205 -13.45 4.84 -21.46
CA ALA A 205 -13.81 3.75 -22.37
C ALA A 205 -14.38 2.52 -21.63
N PHE A 206 -14.02 2.37 -20.35
CA PHE A 206 -14.52 1.30 -19.49
C PHE A 206 -15.80 1.70 -18.73
N GLY A 207 -16.26 2.95 -18.85
CA GLY A 207 -17.44 3.50 -18.15
C GLY A 207 -17.10 4.29 -16.88
N GLY A 208 -15.82 4.54 -16.62
CA GLY A 208 -15.37 5.30 -15.46
C GLY A 208 -15.38 6.81 -15.67
N ASP A 209 -15.46 7.54 -14.57
CA ASP A 209 -15.29 8.98 -14.55
C ASP A 209 -13.85 9.34 -14.16
N ALA A 210 -13.11 9.96 -15.08
CA ALA A 210 -11.72 10.36 -14.84
C ALA A 210 -11.62 11.50 -13.80
N ASP A 211 -12.70 12.26 -13.60
CA ASP A 211 -12.75 13.29 -12.55
C ASP A 211 -13.12 12.71 -11.17
N LYS A 212 -13.62 11.45 -11.10
CA LYS A 212 -13.97 10.77 -9.84
C LYS A 212 -13.04 9.59 -9.52
N VAL A 213 -11.74 9.82 -9.65
CA VAL A 213 -10.69 8.85 -9.32
C VAL A 213 -10.29 8.95 -7.84
N THR A 214 -10.32 7.82 -7.14
CA THR A 214 -9.83 7.63 -5.77
C THR A 214 -8.66 6.67 -5.79
N ILE A 215 -7.51 7.03 -5.20
CA ILE A 215 -6.42 6.08 -4.99
C ILE A 215 -6.54 5.42 -3.62
N MET A 216 -6.20 4.14 -3.52
CA MET A 216 -6.22 3.41 -2.28
C MET A 216 -5.05 2.43 -2.21
N GLY A 217 -4.48 2.28 -1.02
CA GLY A 217 -3.40 1.35 -0.79
C GLY A 217 -3.28 0.94 0.66
N HIS A 218 -2.58 -0.17 0.89
CA HIS A 218 -2.23 -0.68 2.21
C HIS A 218 -0.71 -0.79 2.37
N SER A 219 -0.18 -0.49 3.56
CA SER A 219 1.25 -0.64 3.86
C SER A 219 2.11 0.18 2.89
N ALA A 220 3.10 -0.42 2.21
CA ALA A 220 3.92 0.24 1.17
C ALA A 220 3.11 0.97 0.08
N ALA A 221 1.91 0.49 -0.25
CA ALA A 221 1.04 1.20 -1.18
C ALA A 221 0.33 2.40 -0.57
N ALA A 222 0.01 2.38 0.71
CA ALA A 222 -0.50 3.56 1.40
C ALA A 222 0.58 4.64 1.48
N ILE A 223 1.85 4.23 1.66
CA ILE A 223 3.02 5.12 1.52
C ILE A 223 3.08 5.72 0.10
N SER A 224 2.92 4.89 -0.93
CA SER A 224 2.85 5.36 -2.33
C SER A 224 1.72 6.35 -2.55
N CYS A 225 0.52 6.06 -2.04
CA CYS A 225 -0.63 6.96 -2.14
C CYS A 225 -0.35 8.30 -1.45
N HIS A 226 0.28 8.28 -0.26
CA HIS A 226 0.66 9.51 0.42
C HIS A 226 1.68 10.31 -0.39
N ILE A 227 2.63 9.65 -1.03
CA ILE A 227 3.64 10.30 -1.87
C ILE A 227 3.02 10.96 -3.10
N HIS A 228 2.13 10.27 -3.81
CA HIS A 228 1.39 10.87 -4.93
C HIS A 228 0.46 11.99 -4.47
N LEU A 229 -0.09 11.90 -3.25
CA LEU A 229 -0.86 12.98 -2.62
C LEU A 229 0.03 14.20 -2.37
N LEU A 230 1.20 14.05 -1.76
CA LEU A 230 2.11 15.16 -1.50
C LEU A 230 2.62 15.79 -2.81
N GLU A 231 2.91 14.99 -3.83
CA GLU A 231 3.23 15.52 -5.16
C GLU A 231 2.05 16.35 -5.71
N ALA A 232 0.83 15.82 -5.67
CA ALA A 232 -0.35 16.51 -6.21
C ALA A 232 -0.75 17.76 -5.40
N GLU A 233 -0.62 17.73 -4.08
CA GLU A 233 -0.98 18.82 -3.18
C GLU A 233 0.02 19.99 -3.28
N LEU A 234 1.30 19.69 -3.51
CA LEU A 234 2.37 20.69 -3.55
C LEU A 234 2.76 21.12 -4.98
N ASP A 235 2.25 20.46 -6.03
CA ASP A 235 2.40 20.87 -7.42
C ASP A 235 1.28 21.84 -7.85
N THR A 236 1.52 22.57 -8.93
CA THR A 236 0.60 23.56 -9.55
C THR A 236 -0.32 22.95 -10.61
N LYS A 237 -0.12 21.68 -10.95
CA LYS A 237 -0.88 20.96 -11.97
C LYS A 237 -2.13 20.33 -11.38
N LYS A 238 -3.18 20.14 -12.20
CA LYS A 238 -4.40 19.46 -11.74
C LYS A 238 -4.05 18.03 -11.29
N PRO A 239 -4.48 17.60 -10.09
CA PRO A 239 -4.29 16.24 -9.59
C PRO A 239 -4.84 15.16 -10.53
N LEU A 240 -4.23 13.97 -10.48
CA LEU A 240 -4.67 12.78 -11.24
C LEU A 240 -5.75 11.96 -10.51
N PHE A 241 -6.14 12.40 -9.32
CA PHE A 241 -7.15 11.79 -8.45
C PHE A 241 -7.70 12.86 -7.52
N ARG A 242 -8.90 12.63 -7.00
CA ARG A 242 -9.61 13.57 -6.11
C ARG A 242 -9.68 13.10 -4.66
N LYS A 243 -9.42 11.81 -4.41
CA LYS A 243 -9.48 11.22 -3.07
C LYS A 243 -8.37 10.19 -2.85
N ALA A 244 -7.93 10.01 -1.60
CA ALA A 244 -6.95 9.01 -1.21
C ALA A 244 -7.35 8.27 0.08
N PHE A 245 -7.38 6.94 0.05
CA PHE A 245 -7.65 6.10 1.22
C PHE A 245 -6.37 5.29 1.55
N MET A 246 -5.71 5.66 2.65
CA MET A 246 -4.40 5.13 3.04
C MET A 246 -4.54 4.28 4.30
N LEU A 247 -4.29 2.98 4.18
CA LEU A 247 -4.39 2.03 5.29
C LEU A 247 -3.01 1.58 5.74
N SER A 248 -2.72 1.76 7.03
CA SER A 248 -1.56 1.17 7.69
C SER A 248 -0.25 1.54 6.99
N GLY A 249 -0.14 2.81 6.54
CA GLY A 249 1.03 3.34 5.84
C GLY A 249 0.90 4.81 5.47
N ALA A 250 1.98 5.56 5.67
CA ALA A 250 2.14 6.93 5.24
C ALA A 250 3.63 7.21 5.00
N TRP A 251 3.97 8.28 4.26
CA TRP A 251 5.35 8.74 4.13
C TRP A 251 6.11 8.68 5.48
N GLY A 252 7.33 8.14 5.47
CA GLY A 252 8.12 7.88 6.67
C GLY A 252 7.84 6.56 7.40
N GLY A 253 6.83 5.76 7.02
CA GLY A 253 6.60 4.40 7.53
C GLY A 253 7.62 3.36 7.05
N LEU A 254 8.29 3.65 5.94
CA LEU A 254 9.53 3.00 5.50
C LEU A 254 10.51 4.15 5.25
N ASP A 255 11.50 4.31 6.13
CA ASP A 255 12.48 5.40 6.04
C ASP A 255 13.10 5.50 4.65
N PHE A 256 13.40 6.73 4.22
CA PHE A 256 14.20 6.90 3.02
C PHE A 256 15.64 6.49 3.25
N ARG A 257 16.23 5.89 2.23
CA ARG A 257 17.67 5.62 2.19
C ARG A 257 18.39 6.78 1.50
N SER A 258 19.56 7.15 2.01
CA SER A 258 20.46 8.05 1.28
C SER A 258 21.05 7.33 0.07
N LEU A 259 21.41 8.07 -0.98
CA LEU A 259 22.09 7.48 -2.13
C LEU A 259 23.39 6.75 -1.72
N GLU A 260 24.13 7.28 -0.75
CA GLU A 260 25.34 6.65 -0.20
C GLU A 260 25.07 5.25 0.37
N LYS A 261 24.04 5.09 1.21
CA LYS A 261 23.65 3.77 1.75
C LYS A 261 23.11 2.84 0.66
N ALA A 262 22.51 3.39 -0.40
CA ALA A 262 22.11 2.59 -1.55
C ALA A 262 23.35 2.08 -2.33
N ASP A 263 24.39 2.91 -2.45
CA ASP A 263 25.67 2.55 -3.07
C ASP A 263 26.42 1.46 -2.29
N GLU A 264 26.36 1.46 -0.95
CA GLU A 264 26.91 0.37 -0.13
C GLU A 264 26.24 -0.97 -0.46
N ARG A 265 24.90 -1.01 -0.48
CA ARG A 265 24.13 -2.19 -0.92
C ARG A 265 24.47 -2.58 -2.36
N TRP A 266 24.57 -1.60 -3.26
CA TRP A 266 24.95 -1.86 -4.65
C TRP A 266 26.34 -2.48 -4.77
N ALA A 267 27.29 -2.06 -3.94
CA ALA A 267 28.63 -2.63 -3.87
C ALA A 267 28.61 -4.09 -3.38
N ASP A 268 27.74 -4.45 -2.44
CA ASP A 268 27.56 -5.84 -1.99
C ASP A 268 27.11 -6.75 -3.12
N LEU A 269 26.15 -6.29 -3.92
CA LEU A 269 25.71 -7.03 -5.11
C LEU A 269 26.82 -7.16 -6.15
N CYS A 270 27.59 -6.08 -6.38
CA CYS A 270 28.76 -6.13 -7.27
C CYS A 270 29.79 -7.17 -6.77
N ARG A 271 30.04 -7.22 -5.45
CA ARG A 271 30.95 -8.20 -4.83
C ARG A 271 30.45 -9.63 -5.00
N LEU A 272 29.16 -9.88 -4.76
CA LEU A 272 28.54 -11.20 -4.91
C LEU A 272 28.71 -11.74 -6.34
N TRP A 273 28.52 -10.89 -7.35
CA TRP A 273 28.64 -11.26 -8.78
C TRP A 273 30.05 -11.04 -9.37
N ALA A 274 31.04 -10.73 -8.53
CA ALA A 274 32.42 -10.44 -8.93
C ALA A 274 32.54 -9.38 -10.04
N VAL A 275 31.62 -8.42 -10.07
CA VAL A 275 31.64 -7.28 -11.01
C VAL A 275 32.71 -6.30 -10.56
N ARG A 276 33.79 -6.21 -11.35
CA ARG A 276 34.94 -5.32 -11.09
C ARG A 276 35.20 -4.50 -12.34
N ASP A 277 34.81 -3.23 -12.30
CA ASP A 277 35.13 -2.24 -13.34
C ASP A 277 35.24 -0.85 -12.68
N GLU A 278 36.09 0.02 -13.20
CA GLU A 278 36.21 1.40 -12.73
C GLU A 278 35.04 2.25 -13.25
N SER A 279 34.54 1.94 -14.45
CA SER A 279 33.43 2.63 -15.10
C SER A 279 32.08 2.25 -14.47
N PRO A 280 31.33 3.22 -13.91
CA PRO A 280 29.97 2.99 -13.40
C PRO A 280 29.03 2.37 -14.43
N ILE A 281 29.18 2.78 -15.70
CA ILE A 281 28.36 2.32 -16.81
C ILE A 281 28.65 0.85 -17.11
N ASP A 282 29.92 0.44 -17.09
CA ASP A 282 30.30 -0.94 -17.38
C ASP A 282 29.92 -1.89 -16.24
N ARG A 283 30.05 -1.46 -14.97
CA ARG A 283 29.49 -2.20 -13.82
C ARG A 283 27.98 -2.45 -13.99
N LEU A 284 27.23 -1.40 -14.32
CA LEU A 284 25.80 -1.50 -14.56
C LEU A 284 25.48 -2.46 -15.71
N ASN A 285 26.20 -2.35 -16.83
CA ASN A 285 26.01 -3.21 -18.01
C ASN A 285 26.31 -4.68 -17.72
N LEU A 286 27.28 -4.99 -16.87
CA LEU A 286 27.55 -6.35 -16.42
C LEU A 286 26.40 -6.90 -15.58
N LEU A 287 25.89 -6.12 -14.62
CA LEU A 287 24.73 -6.52 -13.80
C LEU A 287 23.43 -6.66 -14.62
N LYS A 288 23.26 -5.86 -15.68
CA LYS A 288 22.14 -6.00 -16.64
C LYS A 288 22.11 -7.35 -17.36
N ARG A 289 23.22 -8.11 -17.40
CA ARG A 289 23.28 -9.44 -18.05
C ARG A 289 22.80 -10.58 -17.16
N ILE A 290 22.69 -10.35 -15.86
CA ILE A 290 22.24 -11.38 -14.92
C ILE A 290 20.75 -11.66 -15.15
N PRO A 291 20.30 -12.92 -15.21
CA PRO A 291 18.88 -13.23 -15.33
C PRO A 291 18.06 -12.64 -14.17
N ALA A 292 16.83 -12.18 -14.45
CA ALA A 292 16.00 -11.50 -13.46
C ALA A 292 15.76 -12.33 -12.19
N LYS A 293 15.50 -13.63 -12.36
CA LYS A 293 15.29 -14.57 -11.26
C LYS A 293 16.52 -14.71 -10.36
N ASP A 294 17.71 -14.69 -10.96
CA ASP A 294 18.96 -14.82 -10.20
C ASP A 294 19.27 -13.53 -9.45
N LEU A 295 18.98 -12.36 -10.04
CA LEU A 295 19.05 -11.09 -9.31
C LEU A 295 18.11 -11.05 -8.11
N VAL A 296 16.86 -11.50 -8.29
CA VAL A 296 15.86 -11.56 -7.20
C VAL A 296 16.38 -12.44 -6.06
N ARG A 297 16.86 -13.65 -6.37
CA ARG A 297 17.45 -14.57 -5.38
C ARG A 297 18.68 -13.98 -4.71
N SER A 298 19.57 -13.35 -5.46
CA SER A 298 20.75 -12.71 -4.89
C SER A 298 20.39 -11.64 -3.88
N VAL A 299 19.43 -10.78 -4.19
CA VAL A 299 19.04 -9.74 -3.25
C VAL A 299 18.23 -10.30 -2.08
N SER A 300 17.33 -11.27 -2.29
CA SER A 300 16.46 -11.78 -1.22
C SER A 300 17.12 -12.83 -0.32
N ASP A 301 17.82 -13.79 -0.93
CA ASP A 301 18.27 -15.01 -0.27
C ASP A 301 19.74 -14.91 0.14
N ASP A 302 20.60 -14.35 -0.73
CA ASP A 302 22.05 -14.24 -0.44
C ASP A 302 22.40 -12.98 0.35
N LEU A 303 21.78 -11.84 0.01
CA LEU A 303 22.03 -10.54 0.64
C LEU A 303 20.97 -10.14 1.68
N HIS A 304 19.91 -10.95 1.82
CA HIS A 304 18.83 -10.74 2.79
C HIS A 304 18.12 -9.38 2.70
N TRP A 305 17.98 -8.80 1.51
CA TRP A 305 17.27 -7.55 1.28
C TRP A 305 15.75 -7.76 1.38
N ARG A 306 15.22 -7.79 2.61
CA ARG A 306 13.79 -8.00 2.88
C ARG A 306 12.91 -6.80 2.51
N PHE A 307 13.45 -5.60 2.64
CA PHE A 307 12.76 -4.36 2.25
C PHE A 307 13.54 -3.58 1.20
N PHE A 308 12.78 -3.05 0.25
CA PHE A 308 13.24 -2.01 -0.66
C PHE A 308 12.59 -0.72 -0.22
N VAL A 309 13.41 0.29 0.03
CA VAL A 309 12.94 1.60 0.46
C VAL A 309 13.34 2.62 -0.59
N MET A 310 12.56 3.68 -0.69
CA MET A 310 12.81 4.75 -1.64
C MET A 310 14.10 5.49 -1.29
N VAL A 311 14.74 6.08 -2.30
CA VAL A 311 16.02 6.75 -2.15
C VAL A 311 15.87 8.24 -2.35
N ILE A 312 16.47 9.03 -1.44
CA ILE A 312 16.69 10.47 -1.68
C ILE A 312 17.82 10.58 -2.69
N ASP A 313 17.45 10.78 -3.96
CA ASP A 313 18.35 10.88 -5.10
C ASP A 313 18.58 12.34 -5.56
N GLU A 314 17.97 13.29 -4.86
CA GLU A 314 17.95 14.73 -5.16
C GLU A 314 17.37 15.06 -6.56
N LEU A 315 16.70 14.10 -7.20
CA LEU A 315 16.07 14.22 -8.51
C LEU A 315 14.57 13.99 -8.43
N THR A 316 14.17 12.77 -8.09
CA THR A 316 12.77 12.34 -7.90
C THR A 316 12.30 12.58 -6.47
N ILE A 317 13.20 12.41 -5.50
CA ILE A 317 12.94 12.72 -4.08
C ILE A 317 14.06 13.61 -3.59
N ARG A 318 13.70 14.81 -3.12
CA ARG A 318 14.66 15.82 -2.66
C ARG A 318 14.44 16.15 -1.21
N LYS A 319 15.51 16.45 -0.49
CA LYS A 319 15.37 17.08 0.83
C LYS A 319 14.70 18.43 0.68
N SER A 320 13.85 18.76 1.66
CA SER A 320 13.05 19.97 1.66
C SER A 320 12.96 20.54 3.06
N ASN A 321 12.89 21.87 3.15
CA ASN A 321 12.64 22.57 4.41
C ASN A 321 11.13 22.71 4.70
N LEU A 322 10.28 22.03 3.92
CA LEU A 322 8.87 21.89 4.24
C LEU A 322 8.72 21.05 5.52
N ASN A 323 7.61 21.21 6.23
CA ASN A 323 7.32 20.43 7.44
C ASN A 323 7.20 18.91 7.19
N CYS A 324 7.19 18.48 5.91
CA CYS A 324 7.26 17.08 5.48
C CYS A 324 8.67 16.62 5.06
N GLU A 325 9.73 17.42 5.31
CA GLU A 325 11.18 17.13 5.14
C GLU A 325 11.67 16.76 3.73
N VAL A 326 10.78 16.38 2.81
CA VAL A 326 11.09 16.01 1.42
C VAL A 326 10.07 16.60 0.44
N SER A 327 10.43 16.60 -0.85
CA SER A 327 9.53 16.90 -1.96
C SER A 327 9.68 15.85 -3.06
N PHE A 328 8.57 15.61 -3.79
CA PHE A 328 8.45 14.54 -4.78
C PHE A 328 8.27 15.12 -6.18
N HIS A 329 8.98 14.56 -7.16
CA HIS A 329 9.07 15.08 -8.53
C HIS A 329 9.08 13.93 -9.53
N PHE A 330 7.92 13.38 -9.88
CA PHE A 330 7.86 12.25 -10.81
C PHE A 330 7.59 12.66 -12.25
N GLY A 331 7.42 13.95 -12.53
CA GLY A 331 7.25 14.50 -13.87
C GLY A 331 5.84 14.30 -14.45
N HIS A 332 5.44 15.22 -15.33
CA HIS A 332 4.08 15.27 -15.91
C HIS A 332 4.11 15.37 -17.45
N ASP A 333 5.29 15.36 -18.05
CA ASP A 333 5.54 15.81 -19.42
C ASP A 333 4.89 14.95 -20.52
N GLU A 334 4.32 13.82 -20.13
CA GLU A 334 3.64 12.92 -21.06
C GLU A 334 2.14 13.23 -21.20
N MET A 335 1.57 14.13 -20.39
CA MET A 335 0.26 14.75 -20.65
C MET A 335 0.45 16.05 -21.43
N ASP A 336 0.02 16.07 -22.71
CA ASP A 336 -0.16 17.33 -23.46
C ASP A 336 -0.92 18.36 -22.60
N ASN A 337 -0.74 19.66 -22.91
CA ASN A 337 -1.25 20.88 -22.25
C ASN A 337 -2.74 20.91 -21.78
N GLN A 338 -3.49 19.81 -21.85
CA GLN A 338 -4.90 19.63 -21.50
C GLN A 338 -5.18 19.62 -19.99
N VAL A 339 -4.16 19.53 -19.13
CA VAL A 339 -4.30 19.48 -17.66
C VAL A 339 -3.65 20.73 -17.05
N LYS A 340 -4.14 21.91 -17.45
CA LYS A 340 -3.68 23.20 -16.91
C LYS A 340 -4.79 23.82 -16.06
N GLY A 341 -4.50 23.95 -14.76
CA GLY A 341 -5.31 24.68 -13.80
C GLY A 341 -5.12 24.11 -12.39
N PRO A 342 -4.91 24.95 -11.36
CA PRO A 342 -5.06 24.49 -9.99
C PRO A 342 -6.50 24.04 -9.77
N SER A 343 -6.70 22.95 -9.02
CA SER A 343 -8.00 22.62 -8.46
C SER A 343 -8.10 23.33 -7.12
N ASP A 344 -9.09 24.21 -6.94
CA ASP A 344 -9.35 24.86 -5.65
C ASP A 344 -9.99 23.91 -4.63
N GLU A 345 -10.43 22.72 -5.07
CA GLU A 345 -10.95 21.66 -4.20
C GLU A 345 -9.82 20.80 -3.63
N PRO A 346 -9.71 20.69 -2.29
CA PRO A 346 -8.71 19.84 -1.67
C PRO A 346 -9.04 18.36 -1.89
N ILE A 347 -7.99 17.57 -2.13
CA ILE A 347 -8.09 16.11 -2.22
C ILE A 347 -8.58 15.57 -0.87
N GLN A 348 -9.67 14.79 -0.86
CA GLN A 348 -10.19 14.23 0.39
C GLN A 348 -9.37 13.00 0.79
N VAL A 349 -9.03 12.87 2.08
CA VAL A 349 -8.13 11.81 2.55
C VAL A 349 -8.69 11.07 3.76
N VAL A 350 -8.45 9.76 3.80
CA VAL A 350 -8.65 8.91 4.98
C VAL A 350 -7.33 8.23 5.33
N PHE A 351 -6.93 8.35 6.60
CA PHE A 351 -5.80 7.64 7.18
C PHE A 351 -6.28 6.56 8.15
N GLY A 352 -5.87 5.31 7.93
CA GLY A 352 -6.21 4.16 8.76
C GLY A 352 -4.99 3.52 9.40
N THR A 353 -5.15 2.96 10.61
CA THR A 353 -4.14 2.10 11.26
C THR A 353 -4.82 0.98 12.05
N ALA A 354 -4.18 -0.18 12.17
CA ALA A 354 -4.58 -1.24 13.08
C ALA A 354 -3.95 -1.04 14.48
N SER A 355 -4.48 -1.73 15.50
CA SER A 355 -3.96 -1.60 16.88
C SER A 355 -2.64 -2.32 17.10
N HIS A 356 -2.40 -3.45 16.42
CA HIS A 356 -1.25 -4.33 16.63
C HIS A 356 -0.40 -4.44 15.35
N GLU A 357 -0.09 -3.29 14.75
CA GLU A 357 0.81 -3.16 13.61
C GLU A 357 2.14 -3.86 13.89
N PHE A 358 2.56 -4.73 12.97
CA PHE A 358 3.81 -5.48 13.05
C PHE A 358 4.02 -6.32 14.33
N SER A 359 2.95 -6.70 15.02
CA SER A 359 3.03 -7.60 16.20
C SER A 359 3.68 -8.96 15.89
N GLY A 360 3.69 -9.39 14.63
CA GLY A 360 4.44 -10.57 14.17
C GLY A 360 5.95 -10.48 14.43
N PHE A 361 6.57 -9.30 14.23
CA PHE A 361 7.99 -9.13 14.52
C PHE A 361 8.30 -9.31 16.00
N VAL A 362 7.44 -8.79 16.88
CA VAL A 362 7.60 -8.95 18.33
C VAL A 362 7.57 -10.42 18.73
N ARG A 363 6.63 -11.21 18.16
CA ARG A 363 6.55 -12.66 18.41
C ARG A 363 7.80 -13.39 17.95
N MET A 364 8.28 -13.08 16.74
CA MET A 364 9.48 -13.69 16.20
C MET A 364 10.74 -13.34 17.00
N ALA A 365 10.82 -12.11 17.51
CA ALA A 365 11.98 -11.63 18.26
C ALA A 365 12.16 -12.31 19.63
N ASN A 366 11.03 -12.72 20.22
CA ASN A 366 10.92 -13.32 21.55
C ASN A 366 11.75 -12.55 22.60
N TRP A 367 11.59 -11.23 22.64
CA TRP A 367 12.33 -10.37 23.56
C TRP A 367 11.86 -10.55 25.00
N ASP A 368 12.81 -10.49 25.93
CA ASP A 368 12.56 -10.16 27.33
C ASP A 368 12.86 -8.67 27.59
N TYR A 369 12.58 -8.21 28.81
CA TYR A 369 12.83 -6.83 29.22
C TYR A 369 14.31 -6.42 29.00
N ASP A 370 15.27 -7.25 29.41
CA ASP A 370 16.69 -6.91 29.39
C ASP A 370 17.21 -6.78 27.96
N LYS A 371 16.85 -7.71 27.08
CA LYS A 371 17.21 -7.69 25.66
C LYS A 371 16.59 -6.48 24.96
N PHE A 372 15.30 -6.23 25.15
CA PHE A 372 14.63 -5.08 24.52
C PHE A 372 15.24 -3.75 24.99
N ARG A 373 15.41 -3.58 26.30
CA ARG A 373 16.02 -2.40 26.90
C ARG A 373 17.44 -2.17 26.37
N SER A 374 18.27 -3.21 26.30
CA SER A 374 19.64 -3.10 25.80
C SER A 374 19.67 -2.59 24.36
N LEU A 375 18.82 -3.13 23.48
CA LEU A 375 18.73 -2.69 22.09
C LEU A 375 18.27 -1.24 21.99
N LEU A 376 17.27 -0.84 22.78
CA LEU A 376 16.74 0.52 22.80
C LEU A 376 17.79 1.52 23.33
N VAL A 377 18.31 1.32 24.54
CA VAL A 377 19.19 2.28 25.24
C VAL A 377 20.45 2.60 24.44
N THR A 378 21.02 1.61 23.75
CA THR A 378 22.22 1.82 22.90
C THR A 378 22.01 2.77 21.72
N CYS A 379 20.76 3.09 21.37
CA CYS A 379 20.44 4.00 20.27
C CYS A 379 20.20 5.44 20.73
N PHE A 380 20.05 5.68 22.03
CA PHE A 380 19.80 7.01 22.59
C PHE A 380 21.10 7.64 23.13
N PRO A 381 21.31 8.95 22.95
CA PRO A 381 22.48 9.64 23.48
C PRO A 381 22.48 9.70 25.02
N LEU A 382 21.29 9.71 25.63
CA LEU A 382 21.09 9.73 27.08
C LEU A 382 20.19 8.56 27.49
N GLU A 383 20.66 7.74 28.43
CA GLU A 383 19.88 6.61 28.97
C GLU A 383 18.53 7.06 29.55
N ALA A 384 18.48 8.23 30.20
CA ALA A 384 17.25 8.79 30.75
C ALA A 384 16.14 9.01 29.69
N ALA A 385 16.51 9.31 28.44
CA ALA A 385 15.56 9.47 27.34
C ALA A 385 14.97 8.13 26.93
N ALA A 386 15.80 7.10 26.75
CA ALA A 386 15.33 5.73 26.50
C ALA A 386 14.45 5.20 27.64
N GLU A 387 14.79 5.50 28.89
CA GLU A 387 13.99 5.14 30.06
C GLU A 387 12.64 5.87 30.13
N ASN A 388 12.54 7.06 29.55
CA ASN A 388 11.26 7.76 29.41
C ASN A 388 10.35 7.02 28.42
N VAL A 389 10.91 6.58 27.29
CA VAL A 389 10.22 5.74 26.30
C VAL A 389 9.75 4.43 26.93
N LEU A 390 10.62 3.68 27.61
CA LEU A 390 10.24 2.41 28.25
C LEU A 390 9.07 2.59 29.24
N ARG A 391 9.12 3.63 30.07
CA ARG A 391 8.03 3.98 31.00
C ARG A 391 6.73 4.32 30.29
N ALA A 392 6.78 5.03 29.17
CA ALA A 392 5.59 5.42 28.40
C ALA A 392 4.82 4.20 27.84
N TYR A 393 5.51 3.07 27.64
CA TYR A 393 4.95 1.81 27.13
C TYR A 393 4.80 0.73 28.21
N ASN A 394 4.94 1.08 29.49
CA ASN A 394 4.88 0.14 30.62
C ASN A 394 5.90 -1.02 30.52
N ILE A 395 7.03 -0.79 29.85
CA ILE A 395 8.13 -1.76 29.72
C ILE A 395 9.05 -1.59 30.92
N LEU A 396 8.74 -2.28 32.02
CA LEU A 396 9.46 -2.18 33.30
C LEU A 396 9.93 -3.57 33.74
N PRO A 397 11.00 -3.67 34.56
CA PRO A 397 11.49 -4.97 35.02
C PRO A 397 10.49 -5.71 35.92
N THR A 398 9.49 -5.00 36.45
CA THR A 398 8.42 -5.53 37.30
C THR A 398 7.14 -5.87 36.54
N THR A 399 7.07 -5.54 35.24
CA THR A 399 5.89 -5.79 34.41
C THR A 399 5.75 -7.29 34.14
N SER A 400 4.52 -7.81 34.12
CA SER A 400 4.28 -9.22 33.80
C SER A 400 4.66 -9.53 32.34
N ALA A 401 4.90 -10.80 32.01
CA ALA A 401 5.30 -11.19 30.65
C ALA A 401 4.25 -10.79 29.59
N ASP A 402 2.96 -10.96 29.90
CA ASP A 402 1.87 -10.60 28.98
C ASP A 402 1.78 -9.08 28.76
N GLU A 403 1.93 -8.29 29.83
CA GLU A 403 1.94 -6.83 29.74
C GLU A 403 3.21 -6.30 29.06
N LEU A 404 4.35 -6.97 29.22
CA LEU A 404 5.58 -6.65 28.50
C LEU A 404 5.41 -6.87 27.01
N PHE A 405 4.81 -8.00 26.61
CA PHE A 405 4.51 -8.29 25.22
C PHE A 405 3.63 -7.21 24.60
N GLU A 406 2.56 -6.80 25.27
CA GLU A 406 1.71 -5.70 24.82
C GLU A 406 2.47 -4.36 24.75
N GLY A 407 3.35 -4.08 25.73
CA GLY A 407 4.22 -2.90 25.69
C GLY A 407 5.15 -2.89 24.47
N PHE A 408 5.77 -4.03 24.15
CA PHE A 408 6.61 -4.18 22.96
C PHE A 408 5.79 -4.00 21.67
N VAL A 409 4.60 -4.59 21.58
CA VAL A 409 3.74 -4.42 20.42
C VAL A 409 3.34 -2.96 20.25
N GLN A 410 2.85 -2.30 21.31
CA GLN A 410 2.47 -0.89 21.23
C GLN A 410 3.64 0.00 20.80
N TYR A 411 4.85 -0.22 21.34
CA TYR A 411 6.03 0.51 20.92
C TYR A 411 6.33 0.30 19.44
N ILE A 412 6.40 -0.97 18.99
CA ILE A 412 6.70 -1.28 17.59
C ILE A 412 5.62 -0.72 16.67
N SER A 413 4.34 -0.87 17.01
CA SER A 413 3.23 -0.34 16.22
C SER A 413 3.27 1.18 16.09
N ASP A 414 3.53 1.88 17.19
CA ASP A 414 3.61 3.34 17.19
C ASP A 414 4.87 3.83 16.45
N ALA A 415 6.04 3.28 16.76
CA ALA A 415 7.33 3.70 16.21
C ALA A 415 7.49 3.42 14.71
N THR A 416 6.96 2.30 14.22
CA THR A 416 7.07 1.91 12.80
C THR A 416 5.98 2.51 11.93
N MET A 417 4.75 2.68 12.45
CA MET A 417 3.60 2.96 11.60
C MET A 417 2.69 4.06 12.12
N CYS A 418 2.16 3.93 13.34
CA CYS A 418 1.05 4.79 13.75
C CYS A 418 1.47 6.25 13.97
N LEU A 419 2.67 6.50 14.52
CA LEU A 419 3.23 7.85 14.62
C LEU A 419 3.40 8.48 13.24
N ARG A 420 3.81 7.71 12.23
CA ARG A 420 4.05 8.20 10.87
C ARG A 420 2.76 8.60 10.17
N VAL A 421 1.73 7.79 10.34
CA VAL A 421 0.38 8.10 9.86
C VAL A 421 -0.20 9.33 10.58
N HIS A 422 0.01 9.45 11.88
CA HIS A 422 -0.39 10.63 12.64
C HIS A 422 0.33 11.90 12.15
N ARG A 423 1.67 11.88 12.03
CA ARG A 423 2.46 13.02 11.50
C ARG A 423 2.02 13.43 10.10
N ALA A 424 1.72 12.47 9.23
CA ALA A 424 1.21 12.70 7.88
C ALA A 424 -0.12 13.47 7.89
N GLY A 425 -1.10 13.00 8.69
CA GLY A 425 -2.38 13.66 8.83
C GLY A 425 -2.26 15.05 9.48
N SER A 426 -1.44 15.18 10.52
CA SER A 426 -1.17 16.46 11.20
C SER A 426 -0.50 17.49 10.28
N PHE A 427 0.42 17.05 9.42
CA PHE A 427 1.01 17.92 8.38
C PHE A 427 -0.05 18.45 7.42
N LEU A 428 -0.88 17.57 6.84
CA LEU A 428 -1.92 17.98 5.88
C LEU A 428 -2.95 18.89 6.53
N LYS A 429 -3.37 18.57 7.75
CA LYS A 429 -4.26 19.40 8.55
C LYS A 429 -3.67 20.80 8.73
N ALA A 430 -2.46 20.91 9.25
CA ALA A 430 -1.81 22.20 9.46
C ALA A 430 -1.59 22.99 8.16
N HIS A 431 -1.22 22.30 7.07
CA HIS A 431 -1.03 22.92 5.75
C HIS A 431 -2.33 23.54 5.21
N ARG A 432 -3.45 22.82 5.35
CA ARG A 432 -4.76 23.23 4.84
C ARG A 432 -5.51 24.19 5.77
N GLU A 433 -5.30 24.10 7.08
CA GLU A 433 -5.88 25.02 8.07
C GLU A 433 -5.47 26.47 7.80
N GLN A 434 -4.20 26.69 7.46
CA GLN A 434 -3.71 28.02 7.10
C GLN A 434 -4.46 28.59 5.89
N GLN A 435 -4.70 27.76 4.87
CA GLN A 435 -5.49 28.16 3.70
C GLN A 435 -6.96 28.38 4.07
N ALA A 436 -7.57 27.48 4.84
CA ALA A 436 -8.96 27.61 5.28
C ALA A 436 -9.19 28.91 6.05
N LEU A 437 -8.28 29.27 6.97
CA LEU A 437 -8.33 30.53 7.71
C LEU A 437 -8.28 31.75 6.78
N LEU A 438 -7.40 31.74 5.77
CA LEU A 438 -7.29 32.83 4.80
C LEU A 438 -8.57 33.02 3.96
N TYR A 439 -9.29 31.94 3.67
CA TYR A 439 -10.52 31.96 2.88
C TYR A 439 -11.81 31.98 3.73
N GLY A 440 -11.71 32.08 5.06
CA GLY A 440 -12.88 32.08 5.96
C GLY A 440 -13.65 30.76 6.00
N LYS A 441 -13.00 29.64 5.67
CA LYS A 441 -13.55 28.28 5.71
C LYS A 441 -13.34 27.64 7.10
N ASP A 442 -14.11 26.60 7.41
CA ASP A 442 -13.97 25.84 8.65
C ASP A 442 -12.62 25.08 8.68
N GLN A 443 -11.77 25.43 9.65
CA GLN A 443 -10.44 24.85 9.84
C GLN A 443 -10.49 23.37 10.24
N LYS A 444 -11.61 22.89 10.79
CA LYS A 444 -11.77 21.47 11.15
C LYS A 444 -12.13 20.61 9.96
N ARG A 445 -12.63 21.21 8.87
CA ARG A 445 -13.16 20.53 7.69
C ARG A 445 -12.24 20.70 6.49
N VAL A 446 -10.99 20.29 6.70
CA VAL A 446 -9.90 20.37 5.72
C VAL A 446 -9.75 19.10 4.86
N GLY A 447 -10.78 18.26 4.83
CA GLY A 447 -10.80 17.03 4.03
C GLY A 447 -9.83 15.95 4.52
N VAL A 448 -9.56 15.91 5.83
CA VAL A 448 -8.73 14.88 6.48
C VAL A 448 -9.60 14.09 7.45
N GLN A 449 -9.57 12.76 7.35
CA GLN A 449 -10.32 11.84 8.19
C GLN A 449 -9.41 10.73 8.71
N TYR A 450 -9.74 10.20 9.89
CA TYR A 450 -9.01 9.11 10.51
C TYR A 450 -9.91 7.91 10.80
N CYS A 451 -9.38 6.71 10.60
CA CYS A 451 -9.96 5.48 11.11
C CYS A 451 -8.94 4.63 11.88
N HIS A 452 -9.44 3.84 12.82
CA HIS A 452 -8.62 2.91 13.60
C HIS A 452 -9.30 1.58 13.78
N PHE A 453 -8.54 0.49 13.62
CA PHE A 453 -9.06 -0.87 13.66
C PHE A 453 -8.54 -1.61 14.90
N GLU A 454 -9.47 -2.12 15.71
CA GLU A 454 -9.18 -2.84 16.96
C GLU A 454 -9.84 -4.23 17.00
N PHE A 455 -10.67 -4.55 16.01
CA PHE A 455 -11.21 -5.89 15.85
C PHE A 455 -10.11 -6.87 15.44
N GLY A 456 -10.24 -8.10 15.90
CA GLY A 456 -9.28 -9.17 15.65
C GLY A 456 -9.46 -9.89 14.32
N ASN A 457 -8.42 -10.63 13.92
CA ASN A 457 -8.53 -11.67 12.91
C ASN A 457 -9.47 -12.78 13.42
N PRO A 458 -10.48 -13.19 12.65
CA PRO A 458 -11.46 -14.19 13.08
C PRO A 458 -11.02 -15.63 12.81
N PHE A 459 -9.87 -15.85 12.16
CA PHE A 459 -9.37 -17.16 11.76
C PHE A 459 -8.39 -17.71 12.79
N LEU A 460 -8.33 -19.04 12.90
CA LEU A 460 -7.41 -19.69 13.82
C LEU A 460 -5.95 -19.49 13.37
N GLY A 461 -5.10 -19.13 14.34
CA GLY A 461 -3.67 -19.04 14.16
C GLY A 461 -3.02 -18.09 15.18
N PRO A 462 -1.72 -17.79 15.01
CA PRO A 462 -0.97 -16.87 15.89
C PRO A 462 -1.54 -15.44 16.00
N SER A 463 -2.48 -15.06 15.14
CA SER A 463 -3.09 -13.73 15.05
C SER A 463 -4.59 -13.76 15.33
N ASP A 464 -5.16 -14.91 15.72
CA ASP A 464 -6.54 -15.04 16.18
C ASP A 464 -6.84 -13.99 17.27
N GLY A 465 -7.90 -13.21 17.04
CA GLY A 465 -8.35 -12.15 17.93
C GLY A 465 -7.47 -10.89 17.93
N ILE A 466 -6.43 -10.82 17.10
CA ILE A 466 -5.46 -9.71 17.08
C ILE A 466 -5.72 -8.79 15.89
N ALA A 467 -5.77 -7.48 16.15
CA ALA A 467 -5.88 -6.44 15.13
C ALA A 467 -4.51 -6.21 14.45
N HIS A 468 -3.99 -7.24 13.78
CA HIS A 468 -2.67 -7.24 13.17
C HIS A 468 -2.59 -6.34 11.93
N HIS A 469 -1.37 -6.08 11.45
CA HIS A 469 -1.13 -5.38 10.19
C HIS A 469 -1.95 -6.03 9.07
N GLY A 470 -2.84 -5.30 8.40
CA GLY A 470 -3.67 -5.84 7.32
C GLY A 470 -4.95 -6.57 7.73
N VAL A 471 -5.31 -6.62 9.02
CA VAL A 471 -6.58 -7.21 9.48
C VAL A 471 -7.79 -6.60 8.76
N GLU A 472 -7.73 -5.32 8.42
CA GLU A 472 -8.76 -4.58 7.69
C GLU A 472 -8.99 -5.12 6.27
N LEU A 473 -7.96 -5.67 5.63
CA LEU A 473 -8.07 -6.23 4.27
C LEU A 473 -8.91 -7.50 4.23
N ILE A 474 -9.03 -8.21 5.35
CA ILE A 474 -9.89 -9.39 5.47
C ILE A 474 -11.36 -9.00 5.22
N TYR A 475 -11.75 -7.79 5.63
CA TYR A 475 -13.14 -7.34 5.66
C TYR A 475 -13.51 -6.38 4.52
N LEU A 476 -12.54 -5.64 3.97
CA LEU A 476 -12.80 -4.48 3.08
C LEU A 476 -13.22 -4.81 1.64
N PHE A 477 -12.87 -5.98 1.12
CA PHE A 477 -12.96 -6.28 -0.32
C PHE A 477 -13.75 -7.54 -0.66
N GLY A 478 -14.57 -8.03 0.28
CA GLY A 478 -15.40 -9.22 0.08
C GLY A 478 -14.63 -10.53 -0.16
N THR A 479 -13.30 -10.49 -0.28
CA THR A 479 -12.47 -11.63 -0.70
C THR A 479 -12.62 -12.85 0.21
N PHE A 480 -12.72 -12.61 1.52
CA PHE A 480 -12.87 -13.66 2.52
C PHE A 480 -14.33 -13.90 2.93
N ARG A 481 -15.31 -13.44 2.14
CA ARG A 481 -16.73 -13.48 2.53
C ARG A 481 -17.18 -14.87 2.98
N GLU A 482 -16.93 -15.91 2.19
CA GLU A 482 -17.31 -17.28 2.55
C GLU A 482 -16.62 -17.75 3.84
N ALA A 483 -15.34 -17.41 4.03
CA ALA A 483 -14.59 -17.74 5.23
C ALA A 483 -15.12 -16.99 6.47
N LEU A 484 -15.54 -15.74 6.32
CA LEU A 484 -16.17 -14.95 7.38
C LEU A 484 -17.56 -15.50 7.75
N GLU A 485 -18.37 -15.90 6.77
CA GLU A 485 -19.67 -16.57 7.00
C GLU A 485 -19.50 -17.87 7.80
N LYS A 486 -18.47 -18.67 7.47
CA LYS A 486 -18.11 -19.86 8.23
C LYS A 486 -17.65 -19.52 9.65
N ALA A 487 -16.80 -18.51 9.82
CA ALA A 487 -16.35 -18.07 11.14
C ALA A 487 -17.53 -17.60 12.02
N ASP A 488 -18.51 -16.90 11.45
CA ASP A 488 -19.74 -16.50 12.16
C ASP A 488 -20.63 -17.68 12.57
N GLN A 489 -20.57 -18.79 11.83
CA GLN A 489 -21.24 -20.05 12.17
C GLN A 489 -20.47 -20.88 13.21
N GLY A 490 -19.30 -20.40 13.67
CA GLY A 490 -18.43 -21.13 14.60
C GLY A 490 -17.61 -22.23 13.94
N VAL A 491 -17.53 -22.24 12.61
CA VAL A 491 -16.62 -23.14 11.88
C VAL A 491 -15.21 -22.54 11.97
N LEU A 492 -14.40 -23.12 12.84
CA LEU A 492 -13.03 -22.69 13.08
C LEU A 492 -12.09 -23.29 12.01
N GLU A 493 -12.07 -22.68 10.84
CA GLU A 493 -11.05 -22.89 9.82
C GLU A 493 -9.91 -21.87 10.01
N GLY A 494 -8.67 -22.26 9.70
CA GLY A 494 -7.51 -21.37 9.80
C GLY A 494 -6.28 -21.99 9.14
N TYR A 495 -5.24 -21.19 8.97
CA TYR A 495 -3.98 -21.67 8.38
C TYR A 495 -3.30 -22.68 9.32
N ILE A 496 -3.19 -23.92 8.85
CA ILE A 496 -2.32 -24.95 9.42
C ILE A 496 -1.01 -24.90 8.65
N ASP A 497 0.09 -24.69 9.38
CA ASP A 497 1.43 -24.69 8.80
C ASP A 497 1.75 -26.11 8.29
N PRO A 498 2.12 -26.29 7.01
CA PRO A 498 2.52 -27.61 6.47
C PRO A 498 3.69 -28.25 7.23
N SER A 499 4.54 -27.46 7.88
CA SER A 499 5.63 -27.97 8.73
C SER A 499 5.15 -28.51 10.09
N GLN A 500 3.97 -28.09 10.55
CA GLN A 500 3.32 -28.61 11.77
C GLN A 500 2.59 -29.95 11.55
N GLU A 501 2.28 -30.35 10.31
CA GLU A 501 1.79 -31.71 10.03
C GLU A 501 2.87 -32.78 10.26
N ALA A 502 4.16 -32.40 10.30
CA ALA A 502 5.29 -33.33 10.37
C ALA A 502 5.97 -33.41 11.76
N ALA A 503 5.58 -32.61 12.74
CA ALA A 503 6.26 -32.54 14.03
C ALA A 503 5.28 -32.56 15.22
N ASP A 504 5.45 -33.53 16.13
CA ASP A 504 4.85 -33.55 17.48
C ASP A 504 5.39 -32.36 18.31
N VAL A 505 4.89 -31.15 18.04
CA VAL A 505 5.25 -29.93 18.78
C VAL A 505 4.01 -29.43 19.51
N ALA A 506 4.23 -29.00 20.76
CA ALA A 506 3.22 -28.48 21.65
C ALA A 506 2.35 -27.41 20.96
N PRO A 507 1.04 -27.34 21.28
CA PRO A 507 0.12 -26.40 20.64
C PRO A 507 0.64 -24.97 20.79
N PRO A 508 0.39 -24.10 19.78
CA PRO A 508 0.81 -22.71 19.85
C PRO A 508 0.26 -22.06 21.13
N PRO A 509 0.99 -21.10 21.73
CA PRO A 509 0.48 -20.36 22.88
C PRO A 509 -0.89 -19.80 22.51
N GLN A 510 -1.89 -20.25 23.27
CA GLN A 510 -3.28 -19.89 23.03
C GLN A 510 -3.43 -18.37 23.10
N ALA A 511 -4.31 -17.82 22.28
CA ALA A 511 -4.72 -16.42 22.30
C ALA A 511 -4.93 -15.91 23.73
N SER A 512 -4.73 -14.60 23.92
CA SER A 512 -4.99 -13.97 25.21
C SER A 512 -6.39 -14.34 25.71
N PRO A 513 -6.58 -14.57 27.03
CA PRO A 513 -7.86 -15.00 27.59
C PRO A 513 -9.05 -14.07 27.29
N SER A 514 -8.82 -12.86 26.77
CA SER A 514 -9.85 -11.82 26.58
C SER A 514 -10.81 -12.10 25.42
N ALA A 515 -10.41 -12.87 24.40
CA ALA A 515 -11.28 -13.16 23.25
C ALA A 515 -12.35 -14.23 23.57
N ARG A 516 -12.08 -15.18 24.49
CA ARG A 516 -12.95 -16.34 24.77
C ARG A 516 -14.22 -16.04 25.59
N GLY A 517 -14.55 -14.78 25.81
CA GLY A 517 -15.78 -14.34 26.49
C GLY A 517 -16.33 -13.01 25.99
N MET A 518 -15.77 -12.45 24.91
CA MET A 518 -16.22 -11.17 24.38
C MET A 518 -17.57 -11.33 23.67
N LYS A 519 -18.56 -10.55 24.11
CA LYS A 519 -19.85 -10.48 23.41
C LYS A 519 -19.72 -9.48 22.26
N TYR A 520 -19.62 -10.00 21.04
CA TYR A 520 -19.59 -9.16 19.84
C TYR A 520 -20.93 -8.45 19.63
N SER A 521 -20.86 -7.19 19.23
CA SER A 521 -22.02 -6.36 18.87
C SER A 521 -22.55 -6.66 17.46
N LYS A 522 -21.69 -7.21 16.59
CA LYS A 522 -21.97 -7.53 15.18
C LYS A 522 -21.29 -8.83 14.76
N SER A 523 -21.82 -9.48 13.73
CA SER A 523 -21.13 -10.59 13.06
C SER A 523 -19.92 -10.08 12.26
N ASN A 524 -19.04 -10.97 11.82
CA ASN A 524 -17.93 -10.61 10.93
C ASN A 524 -18.47 -10.09 9.59
N ILE A 525 -19.53 -10.68 9.07
CA ILE A 525 -20.16 -10.24 7.82
C ILE A 525 -20.80 -8.87 7.96
N ASP A 526 -21.47 -8.59 9.06
CA ASP A 526 -22.05 -7.26 9.28
C ASP A 526 -20.96 -6.19 9.38
N LEU A 527 -19.84 -6.49 10.04
CA LEU A 527 -18.67 -5.60 10.08
C LEU A 527 -18.06 -5.41 8.69
N SER A 528 -17.94 -6.48 7.91
CA SER A 528 -17.44 -6.44 6.53
C SER A 528 -18.31 -5.55 5.63
N ASN A 529 -19.64 -5.71 5.70
CA ASN A 529 -20.58 -4.87 4.96
C ASN A 529 -20.47 -3.40 5.40
N GLU A 530 -20.37 -3.11 6.70
CA GLU A 530 -20.22 -1.73 7.19
C GLU A 530 -18.92 -1.06 6.70
N LEU A 531 -17.81 -1.81 6.68
CA LEU A 531 -16.54 -1.30 6.17
C LEU A 531 -16.61 -1.03 4.66
N GLN A 532 -17.22 -1.93 3.90
CA GLN A 532 -17.48 -1.76 2.46
C GLN A 532 -18.39 -0.55 2.20
N ASP A 533 -19.48 -0.40 2.96
CA ASP A 533 -20.39 0.74 2.83
C ASP A 533 -19.67 2.07 3.07
N LYS A 534 -18.81 2.14 4.09
CA LYS A 534 -18.00 3.34 4.36
C LYS A 534 -16.99 3.63 3.25
N LEU A 535 -16.34 2.60 2.70
CA LEU A 535 -15.43 2.73 1.57
C LEU A 535 -16.18 3.23 0.31
N ILE A 536 -17.30 2.59 -0.03
CA ILE A 536 -18.15 2.96 -1.16
C ILE A 536 -18.64 4.39 -1.00
N GLN A 537 -19.10 4.77 0.19
CA GLN A 537 -19.55 6.12 0.48
C GLN A 537 -18.44 7.14 0.24
N PHE A 538 -17.23 6.88 0.73
CA PHE A 538 -16.08 7.75 0.48
C PHE A 538 -15.73 7.85 -1.01
N ILE A 539 -15.83 6.75 -1.77
CA ILE A 539 -15.53 6.74 -3.21
C ILE A 539 -16.59 7.50 -4.03
N VAL A 540 -17.86 7.32 -3.71
CA VAL A 540 -18.98 7.78 -4.53
C VAL A 540 -19.32 9.25 -4.31
N GLU A 541 -19.34 9.68 -3.04
CA GLU A 541 -19.72 11.05 -2.68
C GLU A 541 -18.87 12.10 -3.37
N ASP A 542 -19.43 13.29 -3.55
CA ASP A 542 -18.66 14.44 -4.03
C ASP A 542 -17.74 14.99 -2.92
N ASN A 543 -16.75 15.80 -3.30
CA ASN A 543 -15.75 16.29 -2.34
C ASN A 543 -16.38 17.19 -1.28
N GLU A 544 -17.38 17.99 -1.66
CA GLU A 544 -18.13 18.85 -0.74
C GLU A 544 -18.86 18.03 0.32
N GLU A 545 -19.61 17.00 -0.07
CA GLU A 545 -20.31 16.10 0.85
C GLU A 545 -19.35 15.39 1.80
N THR A 546 -18.19 14.96 1.30
CA THR A 546 -17.16 14.34 2.13
C THR A 546 -16.54 15.36 3.10
N ALA A 547 -16.29 16.60 2.67
CA ALA A 547 -15.76 17.66 3.53
C ALA A 547 -16.74 18.05 4.65
N GLU A 548 -18.05 18.04 4.38
CA GLU A 548 -19.12 18.23 5.38
C GLU A 548 -19.19 17.12 6.44
N ARG A 549 -18.54 15.98 6.22
CA ARG A 549 -18.46 14.88 7.19
C ARG A 549 -17.07 14.76 7.81
N ALA A 550 -16.03 15.19 7.10
CA ALA A 550 -14.66 15.13 7.52
C ALA A 550 -14.34 16.16 8.61
N ASN A 551 -14.32 15.71 9.87
CA ASN A 551 -13.75 16.48 10.98
C ASN A 551 -12.35 15.96 11.30
N ALA A 552 -11.34 16.80 11.11
CA ALA A 552 -9.94 16.44 11.31
C ALA A 552 -9.54 16.25 12.79
N ASP A 553 -10.44 16.53 13.74
CA ASP A 553 -10.26 16.21 15.16
C ASP A 553 -10.87 14.86 15.55
N GLU A 554 -11.68 14.26 14.67
CA GLU A 554 -12.39 13.00 14.93
C GLU A 554 -11.64 11.80 14.36
N ILE A 555 -11.83 10.65 15.01
CA ILE A 555 -11.31 9.36 14.59
C ILE A 555 -12.41 8.31 14.70
N THR A 556 -12.67 7.61 13.61
CA THR A 556 -13.64 6.50 13.58
C THR A 556 -12.95 5.22 14.01
N THR A 557 -13.29 4.72 15.19
CA THR A 557 -12.73 3.51 15.78
C THR A 557 -13.66 2.34 15.58
N PHE A 558 -13.16 1.26 14.99
CA PHE A 558 -13.81 -0.04 14.91
C PHE A 558 -13.30 -0.92 16.06
N CYS A 559 -14.10 -0.99 17.12
CA CYS A 559 -13.72 -1.54 18.42
C CYS A 559 -13.56 -3.07 18.41
N PRO A 560 -12.95 -3.65 19.47
CA PRO A 560 -12.72 -5.10 19.57
C PRO A 560 -14.01 -5.92 19.55
N ASP A 561 -15.10 -5.37 20.09
CA ASP A 561 -16.44 -5.97 20.08
C ASP A 561 -17.18 -5.77 18.73
N ARG A 562 -16.47 -5.32 17.69
CA ARG A 562 -16.97 -5.00 16.35
C ARG A 562 -17.99 -3.86 16.33
N SER A 563 -18.09 -3.08 17.40
CA SER A 563 -18.87 -1.84 17.40
C SER A 563 -18.07 -0.71 16.74
N THR A 564 -18.74 0.35 16.32
CA THR A 564 -18.09 1.53 15.73
C THR A 564 -18.37 2.74 16.60
N ARG A 565 -17.33 3.52 16.87
CA ARG A 565 -17.40 4.73 17.68
C ARG A 565 -16.70 5.87 16.95
N VAL A 566 -17.25 7.07 17.06
CA VAL A 566 -16.54 8.30 16.68
C VAL A 566 -15.94 8.88 17.95
N GLU A 567 -14.62 8.93 17.99
CA GLU A 567 -13.84 9.45 19.11
C GLU A 567 -13.09 10.72 18.67
N ASN A 568 -12.42 11.39 19.59
CA ASN A 568 -11.71 12.64 19.31
C ASN A 568 -10.28 12.55 19.84
N TRP A 569 -9.32 13.02 19.03
CA TRP A 569 -7.90 13.03 19.37
C TRP A 569 -7.64 13.69 20.73
N THR A 570 -8.25 14.86 20.96
CA THR A 570 -7.94 15.73 22.10
C THR A 570 -8.83 15.51 23.32
N SER A 571 -10.06 15.01 23.18
CA SER A 571 -10.98 14.83 24.32
C SER A 571 -11.08 13.40 24.83
N THR A 572 -10.87 12.40 23.97
CA THR A 572 -10.91 10.99 24.37
C THR A 572 -9.61 10.61 25.09
N GLU A 573 -9.71 10.02 26.28
CA GLU A 573 -8.55 9.69 27.13
C GLU A 573 -7.55 8.74 26.44
N LYS A 574 -8.05 7.72 25.73
CA LYS A 574 -7.22 6.79 24.96
C LYS A 574 -6.34 7.49 23.94
N TRP A 575 -6.91 8.42 23.17
CA TRP A 575 -6.21 9.12 22.10
C TRP A 575 -5.24 10.16 22.66
N ARG A 576 -5.63 10.90 23.70
CA ARG A 576 -4.68 11.77 24.44
C ARG A 576 -3.48 11.01 25.00
N ALA A 577 -3.70 9.83 25.57
CA ALA A 577 -2.61 9.01 26.09
C ALA A 577 -1.67 8.56 24.97
N ARG A 578 -2.21 8.27 23.77
CA ARG A 578 -1.42 7.92 22.59
C ARG A 578 -0.66 9.11 22.01
N GLU A 579 -1.28 10.29 21.90
CA GLU A 579 -0.60 11.53 21.50
C GLU A 579 0.58 11.85 22.42
N LYS A 580 0.41 11.67 23.74
CA LYS A 580 1.53 11.83 24.68
C LYS A 580 2.69 10.87 24.42
N ARG A 581 2.40 9.62 24.00
CA ARG A 581 3.48 8.69 23.60
C ARG A 581 4.16 9.16 22.32
N TYR A 582 3.40 9.70 21.36
CA TYR A 582 3.95 10.30 20.14
C TYR A 582 4.88 11.46 20.45
N GLU A 583 4.48 12.38 21.34
CA GLU A 583 5.35 13.48 21.80
C GLU A 583 6.68 12.96 22.36
N ILE A 584 6.66 11.90 23.18
CA ILE A 584 7.87 11.28 23.74
C ILE A 584 8.75 10.66 22.64
N LEU A 585 8.16 10.01 21.64
CA LEU A 585 8.91 9.47 20.50
C LEU A 585 9.49 10.58 19.61
N GLU A 586 8.83 11.73 19.54
CA GLU A 586 9.23 12.88 18.73
C GLU A 586 10.36 13.71 19.36
N GLU A 587 10.56 13.63 20.69
CA GLU A 587 11.67 14.31 21.40
C GLU A 587 13.04 13.96 20.80
N ASP A 588 13.25 12.72 20.36
CA ASP A 588 14.46 12.25 19.67
C ASP A 588 14.11 11.24 18.56
N MET A 589 13.51 11.76 17.48
CA MET A 589 13.14 10.97 16.31
C MET A 589 14.31 10.20 15.69
N GLY A 590 15.53 10.74 15.76
CA GLY A 590 16.73 10.11 15.20
C GLY A 590 17.08 8.83 15.95
N SER A 591 17.11 8.89 17.28
CA SER A 591 17.35 7.73 18.14
C SER A 591 16.20 6.72 18.10
N MET A 592 14.95 7.19 18.05
CA MET A 592 13.78 6.32 17.89
C MET A 592 13.86 5.51 16.59
N LEU A 593 14.25 6.16 15.49
CA LEU A 593 14.44 5.50 14.20
C LEU A 593 15.56 4.46 14.22
N ALA A 594 16.72 4.83 14.78
CA ALA A 594 17.84 3.90 14.94
C ALA A 594 17.44 2.69 15.80
N ALA A 595 16.71 2.91 16.89
CA ALA A 595 16.21 1.85 17.75
C ALA A 595 15.24 0.92 17.03
N THR A 596 14.30 1.49 16.27
CA THR A 596 13.32 0.72 15.50
C THR A 596 14.01 -0.15 14.46
N ARG A 597 14.98 0.40 13.70
CA ARG A 597 15.79 -0.38 12.74
C ARG A 597 16.56 -1.49 13.44
N LYS A 598 17.19 -1.22 14.58
CA LYS A 598 17.94 -2.23 15.33
C LYS A 598 17.05 -3.34 15.89
N LEU A 599 15.87 -3.00 16.42
CA LEU A 599 14.90 -3.94 16.94
C LEU A 599 14.36 -4.83 15.81
N VAL A 600 13.82 -4.25 14.74
CA VAL A 600 13.31 -5.03 13.59
C VAL A 600 14.43 -5.84 12.93
N GLY A 601 15.63 -5.29 12.83
CA GLY A 601 16.80 -5.97 12.25
C GLY A 601 17.21 -7.21 13.06
N SER A 602 17.08 -7.16 14.39
CA SER A 602 17.35 -8.30 15.28
C SER A 602 16.43 -9.52 15.04
N VAL A 603 15.30 -9.32 14.37
CA VAL A 603 14.32 -10.36 14.03
C VAL A 603 14.61 -10.98 12.68
N LEU A 604 15.16 -10.19 11.76
CA LEU A 604 15.37 -10.58 10.37
C LEU A 604 16.77 -11.16 10.11
N ASP A 605 17.58 -11.35 11.16
CA ASP A 605 19.03 -11.59 11.07
C ASP A 605 19.72 -10.57 10.16
N MET A 606 19.29 -9.31 10.24
CA MET A 606 19.78 -8.21 9.40
C MET A 606 20.37 -7.08 10.25
N THR A 607 21.45 -6.48 9.75
CA THR A 607 21.76 -5.09 10.09
C THR A 607 20.89 -4.19 9.21
N LEU A 608 19.76 -3.71 9.75
CA LEU A 608 19.01 -2.62 9.10
C LEU A 608 19.78 -1.33 9.37
N GLU A 609 20.58 -0.89 8.40
CA GLU A 609 21.28 0.40 8.46
C GLU A 609 20.37 1.58 8.09
#